data_AF-A0A934C3V9-F1
#
_entry.id   AF-A0A934C3V9-F1
#
_cell.length_a   1.000
_cell.length_b   1.000
_cell.length_c   1.000
_cell.angle_alpha   90.00
_cell.angle_beta   90.00
_cell.angle_gamma   90.00
#
_symmetry.space_group_name_H-M   'P 1'
#
loop_
_entity.id
_entity.type
_entity.pdbx_description
1 polymer ?
#
loop_
_entity_poly.entity_id
_entity_poly.type
_entity_poly.pdbx_seq_one_letter_code
_entity_poly.pdbx_strand_id
1 'polypeptide(L)'
;MNSAVSLRHRLTPVCAAICVLFLSAQPAAAQATGVLTGQVSNAATSIFLEGAVVEVAGSNRSVITDREGGYELTLPAGSVTLTISYTGLERQTVTVAVPAGGRAVRNIELNAGIYRMEAYTVSGPREGSAAAITRQREALNVKNVVAADSFGNIADGNIGDFLQQMPGITAVYVGADVRSVQIRGIDGALNSVTMDGDRVASSQSAGTGRTFEFEQASLNNIETIEVTKAPTPDMDADSIGGNVNIVSKSAFDRNQPRTFNYSIGGVWRPKYFTRSDNYLREPIKNIGPSLNFSYADRLGAARRVGISLNFTYHSQPGGDTAALANYQQALVEPYYVQNVTVPRPAGAPRTRLATGAKLEFK
;
A
#
# COMPACT_ATOMS: atom_id res chain seq x y z
N MET A 1 -17.04 -112.55 19.70
CA MET A 1 -18.39 -112.46 19.09
C MET A 1 -18.42 -111.20 18.23
N ASN A 2 -18.75 -111.37 16.95
CA ASN A 2 -19.06 -110.38 15.89
C ASN A 2 -18.00 -109.31 15.57
N SER A 3 -17.25 -109.40 14.47
CA SER A 3 -17.62 -109.23 13.04
C SER A 3 -17.70 -107.76 12.58
N ALA A 4 -16.62 -107.34 11.89
CA ALA A 4 -16.60 -106.85 10.50
C ALA A 4 -16.85 -105.36 10.12
N VAL A 5 -16.05 -104.96 9.10
CA VAL A 5 -16.24 -103.93 8.03
C VAL A 5 -15.92 -102.47 8.41
N SER A 6 -14.77 -101.87 8.07
CA SER A 6 -14.26 -101.30 6.79
C SER A 6 -15.03 -100.09 6.21
N LEU A 7 -14.38 -98.92 6.07
CA LEU A 7 -14.06 -98.32 4.75
C LEU A 7 -13.11 -97.11 4.86
N ARG A 8 -12.42 -96.89 3.74
CA ARG A 8 -11.28 -96.01 3.47
C ARG A 8 -11.71 -94.55 3.29
N HIS A 9 -10.81 -93.60 3.57
CA HIS A 9 -10.20 -92.77 2.53
C HIS A 9 -8.99 -91.96 3.04
N ARG A 10 -7.89 -92.10 2.30
CA ARG A 10 -6.66 -91.29 2.35
C ARG A 10 -6.94 -89.96 1.65
N LEU A 11 -6.45 -88.84 2.18
CA LEU A 11 -6.12 -87.62 1.42
C LEU A 11 -5.11 -86.78 2.22
N THR A 12 -3.84 -86.90 1.86
CA THR A 12 -2.85 -85.80 1.79
C THR A 12 -2.65 -85.49 0.29
N PRO A 13 -1.96 -84.43 -0.18
CA PRO A 13 -1.19 -83.37 0.51
C PRO A 13 -1.40 -81.98 -0.18
N VAL A 14 -0.50 -81.01 0.09
CA VAL A 14 -0.16 -79.86 -0.80
C VAL A 14 -1.18 -78.71 -0.82
N CYS A 15 -0.93 -77.65 -0.03
CA CYS A 15 -1.36 -76.28 -0.39
C CYS A 15 -0.78 -75.17 0.53
N ALA A 16 -0.12 -75.52 1.65
CA ALA A 16 0.39 -74.52 2.60
C ALA A 16 1.80 -73.97 2.26
N ALA A 17 2.13 -73.79 0.97
CA ALA A 17 3.45 -73.34 0.53
C ALA A 17 3.46 -72.28 -0.58
N ILE A 18 2.36 -71.53 -0.77
CA ILE A 18 2.29 -70.39 -1.71
C ILE A 18 1.51 -69.23 -1.05
N CYS A 19 2.14 -68.54 -0.10
CA CYS A 19 1.70 -67.22 0.37
C CYS A 19 2.91 -66.34 0.75
N VAL A 20 4.02 -66.53 0.02
CA VAL A 20 5.21 -65.67 0.07
C VAL A 20 5.52 -65.27 -1.36
N LEU A 21 4.77 -64.33 -1.92
CA LEU A 21 5.09 -63.55 -3.13
C LEU A 21 3.88 -62.69 -3.45
N PHE A 22 3.88 -61.45 -2.94
CA PHE A 22 3.33 -60.23 -3.56
C PHE A 22 3.31 -59.12 -2.48
N LEU A 23 4.48 -58.85 -1.90
CA LEU A 23 4.75 -57.52 -1.35
C LEU A 23 5.11 -56.66 -2.55
N SER A 24 4.10 -56.09 -3.20
CA SER A 24 4.28 -55.06 -4.20
C SER A 24 4.96 -53.87 -3.51
N ALA A 25 6.28 -53.77 -3.66
CA ALA A 25 6.98 -52.51 -3.51
C ALA A 25 6.38 -51.54 -4.54
N GLN A 26 5.38 -50.77 -4.13
CA GLN A 26 4.98 -49.60 -4.89
C GLN A 26 6.24 -48.72 -4.98
N PRO A 27 6.76 -48.42 -6.19
CA PRO A 27 7.73 -47.36 -6.28
C PRO A 27 7.02 -46.11 -5.77
N ALA A 28 7.47 -45.57 -4.64
CA ALA A 28 7.11 -44.23 -4.25
C ALA A 28 7.42 -43.35 -5.46
N ALA A 29 6.40 -42.81 -6.11
CA ALA A 29 6.59 -41.92 -7.24
C ALA A 29 7.51 -40.80 -6.71
N ALA A 30 8.76 -40.78 -7.17
CA ALA A 30 9.64 -39.67 -6.91
C ALA A 30 8.94 -38.46 -7.50
N GLN A 31 8.43 -37.57 -6.64
CA GLN A 31 7.79 -36.35 -7.08
C GLN A 31 8.85 -35.54 -7.83
N ALA A 32 8.75 -35.54 -9.17
CA ALA A 32 9.69 -34.86 -10.06
C ALA A 32 9.65 -33.32 -9.93
N THR A 33 8.72 -32.81 -9.11
CA THR A 33 8.51 -31.40 -8.84
C THR A 33 8.57 -31.13 -7.34
N GLY A 34 9.01 -29.93 -6.97
CA GLY A 34 8.93 -29.37 -5.63
C GLY A 34 8.34 -27.96 -5.66
N VAL A 35 7.96 -27.46 -4.49
CA VAL A 35 7.38 -26.12 -4.35
C VAL A 35 8.44 -25.20 -3.75
N LEU A 36 8.74 -24.10 -4.44
CA LEU A 36 9.60 -23.05 -3.95
C LEU A 36 8.75 -21.86 -3.54
N THR A 37 8.84 -21.47 -2.27
CA THR A 37 8.16 -20.29 -1.74
C THR A 37 9.15 -19.31 -1.15
N GLY A 38 8.77 -18.05 -1.02
CA GLY A 38 9.64 -17.05 -0.44
C GLY A 38 8.99 -15.69 -0.36
N GLN A 39 9.75 -14.73 0.17
CA GLN A 39 9.39 -13.32 0.18
C GLN A 39 10.51 -12.49 -0.44
N VAL A 40 10.13 -11.44 -1.17
CA VAL A 40 11.03 -10.46 -1.76
C VAL A 40 10.87 -9.14 -1.01
N SER A 41 11.97 -8.62 -0.47
CA SER A 41 12.01 -7.32 0.23
C SER A 41 13.18 -6.47 -0.22
N ASN A 42 13.16 -5.19 0.12
CA ASN A 42 14.30 -4.31 -0.05
C ASN A 42 15.26 -4.45 1.14
N ALA A 43 16.55 -4.67 0.86
CA ALA A 43 17.58 -4.84 1.88
C ALA A 43 17.75 -3.58 2.77
N ALA A 44 17.56 -2.38 2.21
CA ALA A 44 17.83 -1.14 2.92
C ALA A 44 16.69 -0.69 3.84
N THR A 45 15.44 -0.88 3.41
CA THR A 45 14.24 -0.39 4.12
C THR A 45 13.43 -1.50 4.77
N SER A 46 13.73 -2.76 4.42
CA SER A 46 12.98 -3.93 4.84
C SER A 46 11.51 -3.90 4.42
N ILE A 47 11.12 -3.09 3.44
CA ILE A 47 9.76 -3.08 2.87
C ILE A 47 9.61 -4.28 1.93
N PHE A 48 8.47 -4.95 1.95
CA PHE A 48 8.15 -6.02 1.00
C PHE A 48 7.77 -5.43 -0.36
N LEU A 49 8.20 -6.11 -1.42
CA LEU A 49 8.11 -5.57 -2.78
C LEU A 49 6.98 -6.24 -3.54
N GLU A 50 5.80 -5.61 -3.52
CA GLU A 50 4.65 -5.98 -4.37
C GLU A 50 4.95 -5.71 -5.84
N GLY A 51 4.72 -6.71 -6.70
CA GLY A 51 4.95 -6.59 -8.14
C GLY A 51 6.38 -6.92 -8.58
N ALA A 52 7.22 -7.47 -7.70
CA ALA A 52 8.53 -8.01 -8.09
C ALA A 52 8.35 -9.27 -8.95
N VAL A 53 9.08 -9.31 -10.06
CA VAL A 53 9.05 -10.41 -11.01
C VAL A 53 10.13 -11.42 -10.62
N VAL A 54 9.71 -12.64 -10.29
CA VAL A 54 10.58 -13.78 -10.01
C VAL A 54 10.54 -14.72 -11.21
N GLU A 55 11.61 -14.73 -11.99
CA GLU A 55 11.75 -15.53 -13.21
C GLU A 55 12.74 -16.67 -13.00
N VAL A 56 12.45 -17.84 -13.57
CA VAL A 56 13.38 -18.98 -13.57
C VAL A 56 14.25 -18.90 -14.82
N ALA A 57 15.54 -18.67 -14.62
CA ALA A 57 16.51 -18.50 -15.71
C ALA A 57 16.53 -19.72 -16.64
N GLY A 58 16.42 -19.46 -17.95
CA GLY A 58 16.38 -20.51 -18.98
C GLY A 58 15.01 -21.19 -19.14
N SER A 59 13.95 -20.63 -18.57
CA SER A 59 12.56 -21.10 -18.75
C SER A 59 11.59 -19.93 -18.93
N ASN A 60 10.38 -20.21 -19.42
CA ASN A 60 9.30 -19.22 -19.52
C ASN A 60 8.45 -19.14 -18.24
N ARG A 61 8.94 -19.66 -17.10
CA ARG A 61 8.21 -19.63 -15.82
C ARG A 61 8.58 -18.38 -15.04
N SER A 62 7.58 -17.56 -14.75
CA SER A 62 7.70 -16.41 -13.87
C SER A 62 6.46 -16.26 -13.00
N VAL A 63 6.63 -15.61 -11.86
CA VAL A 63 5.54 -15.22 -10.96
C VAL A 63 5.79 -13.79 -10.49
N ILE A 64 4.68 -13.08 -10.26
CA ILE A 64 4.70 -11.74 -9.67
C ILE A 64 4.40 -11.90 -8.19
N THR A 65 5.14 -11.18 -7.36
CA THR A 65 4.97 -11.19 -5.90
C THR A 65 3.73 -10.43 -5.45
N ASP A 66 3.10 -10.91 -4.38
CA ASP A 66 1.95 -10.26 -3.75
C ASP A 66 2.32 -9.04 -2.89
N ARG A 67 1.33 -8.41 -2.23
CA ARG A 67 1.53 -7.24 -1.35
C ARG A 67 2.58 -7.46 -0.25
N GLU A 68 2.74 -8.69 0.21
CA GLU A 68 3.70 -9.06 1.26
C GLU A 68 5.02 -9.56 0.67
N GLY A 69 5.26 -9.30 -0.63
CA GLY A 69 6.42 -9.76 -1.37
C GLY A 69 6.44 -11.28 -1.56
N GLY A 70 5.35 -11.98 -1.24
CA GLY A 70 5.24 -13.43 -1.26
C GLY A 70 5.24 -13.97 -2.70
N TYR A 71 5.91 -15.10 -2.90
CA TYR A 71 5.87 -15.84 -4.15
C TYR A 71 5.83 -17.35 -3.92
N GLU A 72 5.22 -18.06 -4.87
CA GLU A 72 5.16 -19.52 -4.92
C GLU A 72 5.34 -20.01 -6.35
N LEU A 73 6.32 -20.89 -6.58
CA LEU A 73 6.51 -21.58 -7.86
C LEU A 73 6.60 -23.10 -7.64
N THR A 74 5.90 -23.85 -8.48
CA THR A 74 6.13 -25.29 -8.62
C THR A 74 7.16 -25.53 -9.72
N LEU A 75 8.31 -26.12 -9.37
CA LEU A 75 9.47 -26.29 -10.26
C LEU A 75 9.96 -27.74 -10.26
N PRO A 76 10.63 -28.20 -11.33
CA PRO A 76 11.29 -29.50 -11.32
C PRO A 76 12.32 -29.59 -10.17
N ALA A 77 12.45 -30.76 -9.58
CA ALA A 77 13.44 -31.01 -8.54
C ALA A 77 14.86 -30.84 -9.12
N GLY A 78 15.72 -30.14 -8.39
CA GLY A 78 17.09 -29.84 -8.83
C GLY A 78 17.55 -28.42 -8.47
N SER A 79 18.74 -28.07 -8.95
CA SER A 79 19.29 -26.72 -8.81
C SER A 79 18.69 -25.80 -9.86
N VAL A 80 17.99 -24.76 -9.41
CA VAL A 80 17.34 -23.78 -10.28
C VAL A 80 17.90 -22.40 -9.98
N THR A 81 18.16 -21.62 -11.03
CA THR A 81 18.59 -20.23 -10.89
C THR A 81 17.38 -19.31 -11.08
N LEU A 82 17.10 -18.48 -10.09
CA LEU A 82 16.09 -17.44 -10.12
C LEU A 82 16.72 -16.11 -10.48
N THR A 83 16.02 -15.34 -11.29
CA THR A 83 16.31 -13.95 -11.62
C THR A 83 15.17 -13.09 -11.10
N ILE A 84 15.47 -12.18 -10.19
CA ILE A 84 14.48 -11.35 -9.52
C ILE A 84 14.71 -9.91 -9.95
N SER A 85 13.65 -9.26 -10.40
CA SER A 85 13.71 -7.87 -10.85
C SER A 85 12.56 -7.04 -10.31
N TYR A 86 12.89 -5.79 -10.01
CA TYR A 86 11.94 -4.79 -9.52
C TYR A 86 12.28 -3.42 -10.12
N THR A 87 11.27 -2.62 -10.40
CA THR A 87 11.47 -1.27 -10.94
C THR A 87 12.36 -0.46 -10.00
N GLY A 88 13.50 0.06 -10.49
CA GLY A 88 14.38 0.94 -9.71
C GLY A 88 15.35 0.25 -8.74
N LEU A 89 15.34 -1.10 -8.66
CA LEU A 89 16.32 -1.89 -7.90
C LEU A 89 17.21 -2.71 -8.84
N GLU A 90 18.35 -3.16 -8.32
CA GLU A 90 19.27 -4.02 -9.07
C GLU A 90 18.71 -5.43 -9.19
N ARG A 91 18.78 -6.00 -10.39
CA ARG A 91 18.36 -7.38 -10.66
C ARG A 91 19.30 -8.34 -9.92
N GLN A 92 18.75 -9.26 -9.17
CA GLN A 92 19.51 -10.26 -8.42
C GLN A 92 19.30 -11.66 -8.98
N THR A 93 20.39 -12.42 -9.07
CA THR A 93 20.36 -13.83 -9.50
C THR A 93 20.70 -14.73 -8.32
N VAL A 94 19.87 -15.72 -8.04
CA VAL A 94 20.02 -16.62 -6.88
C VAL A 94 19.80 -18.06 -7.29
N THR A 95 20.76 -18.93 -6.99
CA THR A 95 20.61 -20.38 -7.20
C THR A 95 19.99 -21.03 -5.95
N VAL A 96 18.96 -21.85 -6.16
CA VAL A 96 18.22 -22.54 -5.09
C VAL A 96 18.06 -24.02 -5.46
N ALA A 97 18.32 -24.90 -4.50
CA ALA A 97 18.05 -26.32 -4.64
C ALA A 97 16.59 -26.62 -4.26
N VAL A 98 15.80 -27.12 -5.22
CA VAL A 98 14.41 -27.53 -5.02
C VAL A 98 14.35 -29.04 -4.73
N PRO A 99 13.90 -29.47 -3.54
CA PRO A 99 13.78 -30.89 -3.20
C PRO A 99 12.64 -31.54 -3.98
N ALA A 100 12.82 -32.81 -4.36
CA ALA A 100 11.78 -33.64 -4.96
C ALA A 100 10.62 -33.84 -3.97
N GLY A 101 9.41 -33.40 -4.32
CA GLY A 101 8.21 -33.53 -3.49
C GLY A 101 8.15 -32.64 -2.25
N GLY A 102 9.20 -31.86 -2.00
CA GLY A 102 9.32 -31.03 -0.82
C GLY A 102 9.03 -29.55 -1.08
N ARG A 103 8.97 -28.78 0.01
CA ARG A 103 8.91 -27.32 -0.01
C ARG A 103 10.28 -26.74 0.33
N ALA A 104 10.79 -25.86 -0.53
CA ALA A 104 11.93 -25.01 -0.23
C ALA A 104 11.44 -23.59 0.08
N VAL A 105 12.09 -22.92 1.04
CA VAL A 105 11.83 -21.52 1.38
C VAL A 105 13.07 -20.70 1.08
N ARG A 106 12.94 -19.65 0.26
CA ARG A 106 14.03 -18.72 -0.03
C ARG A 106 13.54 -17.29 0.01
N ASN A 107 13.97 -16.52 1.00
CA ASN A 107 13.73 -15.08 1.03
C ASN A 107 14.86 -14.33 0.31
N ILE A 108 14.52 -13.23 -0.35
CA ILE A 108 15.41 -12.50 -1.25
C ILE A 108 15.34 -11.02 -0.91
N GLU A 109 16.51 -10.41 -0.70
CA GLU A 109 16.62 -8.99 -0.39
C GLU A 109 17.29 -8.26 -1.54
N LEU A 110 16.53 -7.46 -2.28
CA LEU A 110 17.02 -6.66 -3.40
C LEU A 110 17.71 -5.40 -2.89
N ASN A 111 18.78 -5.01 -3.57
CA ASN A 111 19.52 -3.79 -3.29
C ASN A 111 19.23 -2.72 -4.35
N ALA A 112 19.22 -1.46 -3.95
CA ALA A 112 19.32 -0.36 -4.90
C ALA A 112 20.75 -0.29 -5.43
N GLY A 113 20.95 -0.22 -6.74
CA GLY A 113 22.27 -0.11 -7.38
C GLY A 113 23.03 1.19 -7.11
N ILE A 114 22.71 1.92 -6.04
CA ILE A 114 23.33 3.20 -5.68
C ILE A 114 23.49 3.24 -4.16
N TYR A 115 24.57 2.65 -3.62
CA TYR A 115 25.23 3.11 -2.38
C TYR A 115 26.63 2.48 -2.26
N ARG A 116 27.63 3.19 -2.78
CA ARG A 116 29.02 3.08 -2.30
C ARG A 116 29.56 4.49 -2.08
N MET A 117 28.93 5.26 -1.19
CA MET A 117 29.50 6.41 -0.48
C MET A 117 28.84 6.53 0.91
N GLU A 118 29.56 7.10 1.87
CA GLU A 118 29.24 7.12 3.31
C GLU A 118 27.81 7.58 3.65
N ALA A 119 27.34 7.08 4.79
CA ALA A 119 25.94 7.01 5.21
C ALA A 119 25.13 8.32 5.07
N TYR A 120 24.40 8.44 3.96
CA TYR A 120 23.21 9.27 3.87
C TYR A 120 22.14 8.52 3.06
N THR A 121 21.25 7.82 3.75
CA THR A 121 20.23 6.96 3.14
C THR A 121 18.99 7.77 2.78
N VAL A 122 18.89 8.21 1.52
CA VAL A 122 17.63 8.71 0.93
C VAL A 122 16.95 7.55 0.21
N SER A 123 16.37 6.60 0.94
CA SER A 123 15.71 5.43 0.35
C SER A 123 14.19 5.59 0.22
N GLY A 124 13.52 6.20 1.20
CA GLY A 124 12.06 6.27 1.29
C GLY A 124 11.35 6.76 0.02
N PRO A 125 11.53 8.05 -0.39
CA PRO A 125 10.74 8.62 -1.49
C PRO A 125 10.90 7.91 -2.84
N ARG A 126 12.08 7.30 -3.08
CA ARG A 126 12.37 6.60 -4.34
C ARG A 126 11.72 5.22 -4.38
N GLU A 127 11.61 4.56 -3.23
CA GLU A 127 10.97 3.25 -3.11
C GLU A 127 9.45 3.35 -3.21
N GLY A 128 8.81 4.27 -2.49
CA GLY A 128 7.37 4.51 -2.60
C GLY A 128 6.98 4.81 -4.05
N SER A 129 7.75 5.67 -4.72
CA SER A 129 7.53 5.99 -6.13
C SER A 129 7.74 4.79 -7.06
N ALA A 130 8.75 3.94 -6.80
CA ALA A 130 8.97 2.72 -7.58
C ALA A 130 7.80 1.73 -7.42
N ALA A 131 7.32 1.54 -6.19
CA ALA A 131 6.16 0.70 -5.90
C ALA A 131 4.87 1.22 -6.53
N ALA A 132 4.65 2.54 -6.48
CA ALA A 132 3.53 3.19 -7.16
C ALA A 132 3.58 2.97 -8.68
N ILE A 133 4.74 3.12 -9.31
CA ILE A 133 4.93 2.88 -10.75
C ILE A 133 4.66 1.41 -11.10
N THR A 134 5.17 0.46 -10.30
CA THR A 134 4.94 -0.97 -10.53
C THR A 134 3.46 -1.31 -10.45
N ARG A 135 2.75 -0.88 -9.40
CA ARG A 135 1.29 -1.07 -9.30
C ARG A 135 0.53 -0.45 -10.46
N GLN A 136 0.94 0.73 -10.90
CA GLN A 136 0.32 1.37 -12.06
C GLN A 136 0.56 0.60 -13.37
N ARG A 137 1.73 -0.02 -13.54
CA ARG A 137 2.03 -0.87 -14.71
C ARG A 137 1.24 -2.17 -14.71
N GLU A 138 0.95 -2.71 -13.53
CA GLU A 138 0.20 -3.96 -13.35
C GLU A 138 -1.32 -3.77 -13.36
N ALA A 139 -1.80 -2.51 -13.27
CA ALA A 139 -3.22 -2.21 -13.30
C ALA A 139 -3.84 -2.53 -14.68
N LEU A 140 -5.01 -3.20 -14.65
CA LEU A 140 -5.79 -3.53 -15.86
C LEU A 140 -6.48 -2.31 -16.49
N ASN A 141 -6.62 -1.21 -15.75
CA ASN A 141 -7.35 -0.01 -16.13
C ASN A 141 -6.47 1.26 -16.06
N VAL A 142 -7.03 2.40 -16.50
CA VAL A 142 -6.37 3.71 -16.39
C VAL A 142 -6.41 4.18 -14.93
N LYS A 143 -5.37 3.76 -14.20
CA LYS A 143 -5.14 4.06 -12.78
C LYS A 143 -3.92 4.94 -12.65
N ASN A 144 -4.03 5.97 -11.82
CA ASN A 144 -2.86 6.71 -11.34
C ASN A 144 -2.57 6.26 -9.91
N VAL A 145 -1.35 5.82 -9.63
CA VAL A 145 -0.92 5.46 -8.28
C VAL A 145 0.21 6.38 -7.88
N VAL A 146 0.11 7.00 -6.70
CA VAL A 146 1.18 7.84 -6.17
C VAL A 146 1.40 7.49 -4.70
N ALA A 147 2.66 7.39 -4.31
CA ALA A 147 3.01 7.13 -2.92
C ALA A 147 2.90 8.41 -2.09
N ALA A 148 2.41 8.28 -0.86
CA ALA A 148 2.18 9.42 0.02
C ALA A 148 3.48 10.15 0.38
N ASP A 149 4.63 9.49 0.26
CA ASP A 149 5.96 10.05 0.52
C ASP A 149 6.62 10.70 -0.71
N SER A 150 6.06 10.56 -1.92
CA SER A 150 6.63 11.09 -3.17
C SER A 150 6.78 12.61 -3.19
N PHE A 151 5.90 13.34 -2.49
CA PHE A 151 5.94 14.82 -2.44
C PHE A 151 6.52 15.39 -1.13
N GLY A 152 7.11 14.52 -0.30
CA GLY A 152 7.72 14.92 0.97
C GLY A 152 6.68 15.26 2.06
N ASN A 153 7.09 16.08 3.04
CA ASN A 153 6.23 16.47 4.14
C ASN A 153 5.18 17.48 3.67
N ILE A 154 3.95 17.03 3.40
CA ILE A 154 2.82 17.92 3.14
C ILE A 154 2.46 18.58 4.46
N ALA A 155 2.85 19.85 4.60
CA ALA A 155 2.81 20.60 5.84
C ALA A 155 1.46 20.47 6.55
N ASP A 156 0.37 20.58 5.80
CA ASP A 156 -1.00 20.56 6.29
C ASP A 156 -1.64 19.16 6.34
N GLY A 157 -0.99 18.14 5.76
CA GLY A 157 -1.41 16.74 5.76
C GLY A 157 -2.73 16.43 5.04
N ASN A 158 -3.33 17.38 4.31
CA ASN A 158 -4.59 17.22 3.60
C ASN A 158 -4.41 16.39 2.32
N ILE A 159 -5.25 15.36 2.16
CA ILE A 159 -5.23 14.47 0.99
C ILE A 159 -5.59 15.22 -0.31
N GLY A 160 -6.49 16.21 -0.23
CA GLY A 160 -6.89 17.01 -1.39
C GLY A 160 -5.71 17.76 -2.01
N ASP A 161 -4.79 18.25 -1.18
CA ASP A 161 -3.58 18.96 -1.63
C ASP A 161 -2.58 18.05 -2.35
N PHE A 162 -2.64 16.75 -2.08
CA PHE A 162 -1.89 15.73 -2.79
C PHE A 162 -2.59 15.35 -4.10
N LEU A 163 -3.91 15.15 -4.06
CA LEU A 163 -4.72 14.74 -5.21
C LEU A 163 -4.67 15.75 -6.36
N GLN A 164 -4.63 17.06 -6.08
CA GLN A 164 -4.51 18.10 -7.11
C GLN A 164 -3.23 18.01 -7.96
N GLN A 165 -2.20 17.31 -7.45
CA GLN A 165 -0.94 17.11 -8.18
C GLN A 165 -1.05 15.96 -9.21
N MET A 166 -2.15 15.22 -9.18
CA MET A 166 -2.38 14.10 -10.09
C MET A 166 -3.05 14.60 -11.40
N PRO A 167 -2.62 14.10 -12.57
CA PRO A 167 -3.20 14.48 -13.84
C PRO A 167 -4.72 14.22 -13.90
N GLY A 168 -5.48 15.19 -14.40
CA GLY A 168 -6.93 15.05 -14.58
C GLY A 168 -7.75 15.15 -13.29
N ILE A 169 -7.16 15.70 -12.22
CA ILE A 169 -7.83 16.05 -10.97
C ILE A 169 -7.89 17.57 -10.85
N THR A 170 -9.07 18.07 -10.51
CA THR A 170 -9.28 19.49 -10.23
C THR A 170 -9.71 19.64 -8.78
N ALA A 171 -8.98 20.41 -7.99
CA ALA A 171 -9.32 20.71 -6.61
C ALA A 171 -10.46 21.73 -6.51
N VAL A 172 -11.36 21.51 -5.55
CA VAL A 172 -12.40 22.46 -5.15
C VAL A 172 -12.02 22.99 -3.77
N TYR A 173 -11.69 24.27 -3.69
CA TYR A 173 -11.20 24.90 -2.47
C TYR A 173 -12.35 25.50 -1.64
N VAL A 174 -12.17 25.48 -0.32
CA VAL A 174 -12.90 26.36 0.61
C VAL A 174 -11.89 27.11 1.48
N GLY A 175 -11.82 28.42 1.28
CA GLY A 175 -10.72 29.22 1.81
C GLY A 175 -9.40 28.77 1.17
N ALA A 176 -8.41 28.43 1.99
CA ALA A 176 -7.09 27.97 1.56
C ALA A 176 -6.94 26.44 1.47
N ASP A 177 -7.97 25.66 1.83
CA ASP A 177 -7.89 24.20 1.88
C ASP A 177 -8.64 23.57 0.71
N VAL A 178 -8.08 22.50 0.15
CA VAL A 178 -8.80 21.63 -0.79
C VAL A 178 -9.83 20.83 -0.01
N ARG A 179 -11.11 21.07 -0.32
CA ARG A 179 -12.23 20.39 0.32
C ARG A 179 -12.63 19.12 -0.41
N SER A 180 -12.85 19.23 -1.71
CA SER A 180 -13.20 18.09 -2.55
C SER A 180 -12.41 18.10 -3.85
N VAL A 181 -12.48 17.02 -4.62
CA VAL A 181 -11.85 16.93 -5.93
C VAL A 181 -12.84 16.49 -6.99
N GLN A 182 -12.62 16.98 -8.20
CA GLN A 182 -13.30 16.56 -9.41
C GLN A 182 -12.35 15.71 -10.25
N ILE A 183 -12.85 14.61 -10.81
CA ILE A 183 -12.08 13.73 -11.69
C ILE A 183 -12.53 14.01 -13.12
N ARG A 184 -11.62 14.47 -13.98
CA ARG A 184 -11.91 14.83 -15.38
C ARG A 184 -13.08 15.82 -15.55
N GLY A 185 -13.25 16.74 -14.59
CA GLY A 185 -14.33 17.72 -14.59
C GLY A 185 -15.70 17.20 -14.15
N ILE A 186 -15.79 15.94 -13.71
CA ILE A 186 -17.01 15.36 -13.14
C ILE A 186 -17.12 15.75 -11.66
N ASP A 187 -18.33 16.13 -11.26
CA ASP A 187 -18.63 16.63 -9.91
C ASP A 187 -18.21 15.63 -8.81
N GLY A 188 -17.76 16.16 -7.67
CA GLY A 188 -17.32 15.38 -6.52
C GLY A 188 -18.38 14.42 -5.96
N ALA A 189 -19.66 14.74 -6.14
CA ALA A 189 -20.77 13.88 -5.71
C ALA A 189 -20.96 12.61 -6.57
N LEU A 190 -20.32 12.56 -7.75
CA LEU A 190 -20.30 11.42 -8.67
C LEU A 190 -18.96 10.66 -8.65
N ASN A 191 -18.10 11.00 -7.70
CA ASN A 191 -16.87 10.27 -7.40
C ASN A 191 -17.11 9.44 -6.13
N SER A 192 -16.48 8.27 -6.04
CA SER A 192 -16.42 7.51 -4.80
C SER A 192 -15.05 7.63 -4.13
N VAL A 193 -15.04 7.52 -2.81
CA VAL A 193 -13.82 7.42 -2.02
C VAL A 193 -13.87 6.11 -1.24
N THR A 194 -12.82 5.31 -1.39
CA THR A 194 -12.63 4.07 -0.65
C THR A 194 -11.35 4.16 0.18
N MET A 195 -11.28 3.42 1.28
CA MET A 195 -10.08 3.23 2.09
C MET A 195 -9.83 1.73 2.17
N ASP A 196 -8.66 1.29 1.71
CA ASP A 196 -8.29 -0.13 1.59
C ASP A 196 -9.34 -0.96 0.80
N GLY A 197 -10.02 -0.34 -0.17
CA GLY A 197 -11.10 -0.97 -0.96
C GLY A 197 -12.50 -0.82 -0.37
N ASP A 198 -12.63 -0.51 0.92
CA ASP A 198 -13.92 -0.31 1.57
C ASP A 198 -14.45 1.11 1.39
N ARG A 199 -15.76 1.25 1.18
CA ARG A 199 -16.36 2.57 0.89
C ARG A 199 -16.38 3.45 2.13
N VAL A 200 -15.83 4.65 2.01
CA VAL A 200 -15.86 5.65 3.08
C VAL A 200 -17.16 6.45 2.96
N ALA A 201 -17.83 6.68 4.09
CA ALA A 201 -19.04 7.49 4.10
C ALA A 201 -18.73 8.93 3.64
N SER A 202 -19.68 9.52 2.91
CA SER A 202 -19.63 10.94 2.59
C SER A 202 -19.54 11.78 3.86
N SER A 203 -18.65 12.76 3.86
CA SER A 203 -18.32 13.55 5.04
C SER A 203 -18.73 15.02 4.90
N GLN A 204 -19.72 15.34 4.06
CA GLN A 204 -20.10 16.72 3.79
C GLN A 204 -20.48 17.50 5.07
N SER A 205 -19.70 18.54 5.39
CA SER A 205 -19.85 19.38 6.59
C SER A 205 -21.13 20.23 6.62
N ALA A 206 -21.75 20.50 5.48
CA ALA A 206 -23.00 21.24 5.39
C ALA A 206 -23.83 20.86 4.14
N GLY A 207 -25.13 20.65 4.33
CA GLY A 207 -26.09 20.30 3.28
C GLY A 207 -26.37 18.81 3.16
N THR A 208 -27.10 18.42 2.12
CA THR A 208 -27.38 17.02 1.79
C THR A 208 -26.66 16.70 0.49
N GLY A 209 -25.71 15.78 0.53
CA GLY A 209 -24.95 15.34 -0.64
C GLY A 209 -24.03 14.18 -0.31
N ARG A 210 -23.33 13.70 -1.33
CA ARG A 210 -22.48 12.49 -1.28
C ARG A 210 -20.99 12.81 -1.40
N THR A 211 -20.64 14.09 -1.44
CA THR A 211 -19.26 14.53 -1.61
C THR A 211 -18.43 14.20 -0.38
N PHE A 212 -17.25 13.61 -0.60
CA PHE A 212 -16.26 13.39 0.43
C PHE A 212 -15.38 14.63 0.61
N GLU A 213 -15.19 15.05 1.85
CA GLU A 213 -14.33 16.18 2.22
C GLU A 213 -12.96 15.67 2.69
N PHE A 214 -11.91 15.94 1.90
CA PHE A 214 -10.56 15.40 2.13
C PHE A 214 -9.83 16.03 3.32
N GLU A 215 -10.28 17.19 3.78
CA GLU A 215 -9.74 17.88 4.96
C GLU A 215 -9.94 17.11 6.29
N GLN A 216 -10.82 16.09 6.30
CA GLN A 216 -11.11 15.26 7.46
C GLN A 216 -10.18 14.06 7.60
N ALA A 217 -9.33 13.80 6.60
CA ALA A 217 -8.40 12.69 6.60
C ALA A 217 -6.96 13.19 6.43
N SER A 218 -6.00 12.47 7.03
CA SER A 218 -4.59 12.87 7.06
C SER A 218 -3.72 11.91 6.26
N LEU A 219 -2.80 12.44 5.45
CA LEU A 219 -1.85 11.67 4.63
C LEU A 219 -0.87 10.78 5.41
N ASN A 220 -0.65 11.04 6.69
CA ASN A 220 0.41 10.32 7.43
C ASN A 220 0.16 8.81 7.56
N ASN A 221 -1.10 8.39 7.57
CA ASN A 221 -1.47 6.98 7.67
C ASN A 221 -1.65 6.28 6.32
N ILE A 222 -1.42 7.03 5.24
CA ILE A 222 -1.61 6.59 3.87
C ILE A 222 -0.25 6.13 3.34
N GLU A 223 -0.24 4.97 2.71
CA GLU A 223 0.91 4.44 1.98
C GLU A 223 0.85 4.95 0.53
N THR A 224 -0.28 4.73 -0.14
CA THR A 224 -0.52 5.18 -1.50
C THR A 224 -1.93 5.71 -1.69
N ILE A 225 -2.08 6.60 -2.66
CA ILE A 225 -3.38 7.02 -3.16
C ILE A 225 -3.50 6.59 -4.61
N GLU A 226 -4.63 5.96 -4.89
CA GLU A 226 -4.93 5.36 -6.16
C GLU A 226 -6.16 6.04 -6.74
N VAL A 227 -6.03 6.61 -7.94
CA VAL A 227 -7.14 7.25 -8.63
C VAL A 227 -7.47 6.48 -9.88
N THR A 228 -8.60 5.79 -9.83
CA THR A 228 -9.19 5.06 -10.94
C THR A 228 -10.11 5.99 -11.71
N LYS A 229 -9.75 6.29 -12.97
CA LYS A 229 -10.55 7.17 -13.84
C LYS A 229 -11.43 6.42 -14.83
N ALA A 230 -11.23 5.11 -14.92
CA ALA A 230 -12.00 4.20 -15.74
C ALA A 230 -12.51 3.08 -14.82
N PRO A 231 -13.78 3.16 -14.38
CA PRO A 231 -14.37 2.15 -13.51
C PRO A 231 -14.30 0.77 -14.16
N THR A 232 -14.02 -0.25 -13.36
CA THR A 232 -14.06 -1.65 -13.77
C THR A 232 -15.37 -2.30 -13.31
N PRO A 233 -15.81 -3.43 -13.91
CA PRO A 233 -17.13 -4.03 -13.62
C PRO A 233 -17.34 -4.50 -12.17
N ASP A 234 -16.27 -4.66 -11.41
CA ASP A 234 -16.23 -5.01 -9.99
C ASP A 234 -16.47 -3.81 -9.05
N MET A 235 -16.50 -2.59 -9.58
CA MET A 235 -16.69 -1.37 -8.79
C MET A 235 -18.16 -0.94 -8.71
N ASP A 236 -18.49 -0.18 -7.66
CA ASP A 236 -19.83 0.40 -7.49
C ASP A 236 -20.20 1.31 -8.67
N ALA A 237 -21.42 1.12 -9.19
CA ALA A 237 -21.93 1.83 -10.37
C ALA A 237 -22.22 3.33 -10.13
N ASP A 238 -22.07 3.83 -8.90
CA ASP A 238 -22.27 5.24 -8.54
C ASP A 238 -21.01 6.11 -8.76
N SER A 239 -19.90 5.50 -9.18
CA SER A 239 -18.58 6.13 -9.34
C SER A 239 -18.34 6.62 -10.77
N ILE A 240 -19.28 7.38 -11.34
CA ILE A 240 -19.27 7.81 -12.75
C ILE A 240 -18.02 8.62 -13.09
N GLY A 241 -17.57 9.50 -12.19
CA GLY A 241 -16.37 10.31 -12.39
C GLY A 241 -15.07 9.55 -12.11
N GLY A 242 -15.14 8.56 -11.23
CA GLY A 242 -14.03 7.71 -10.85
C GLY A 242 -14.06 7.36 -9.36
N ASN A 243 -13.01 6.67 -8.94
CA ASN A 243 -12.82 6.26 -7.55
C ASN A 243 -11.44 6.73 -7.08
N VAL A 244 -11.40 7.27 -5.86
CA VAL A 244 -10.17 7.52 -5.12
C VAL A 244 -10.05 6.48 -4.03
N ASN A 245 -9.11 5.56 -4.17
CA ASN A 245 -8.80 4.55 -3.16
C ASN A 245 -7.58 5.00 -2.34
N ILE A 246 -7.79 5.13 -1.03
CA ILE A 246 -6.78 5.48 -0.04
C ILE A 246 -6.23 4.17 0.55
N VAL A 247 -4.99 3.82 0.23
CA VAL A 247 -4.37 2.62 0.79
C VAL A 247 -3.63 3.00 2.06
N SER A 248 -4.04 2.42 3.18
CA SER A 248 -3.41 2.68 4.47
C SER A 248 -2.16 1.82 4.66
N LYS A 249 -1.24 2.33 5.50
CA LYS A 249 -0.04 1.60 5.93
C LYS A 249 -0.41 0.34 6.70
N SER A 250 0.12 -0.81 6.28
CA SER A 250 -0.02 -2.08 7.00
C SER A 250 1.20 -2.40 7.86
N ALA A 251 0.98 -3.13 8.96
CA ALA A 251 2.08 -3.72 9.74
C ALA A 251 2.76 -4.88 9.01
N PHE A 252 2.13 -5.41 7.95
CA PHE A 252 2.62 -6.53 7.15
C PHE A 252 3.41 -6.13 5.92
N ASP A 253 3.40 -4.85 5.53
CA ASP A 253 4.15 -4.34 4.36
C ASP A 253 5.69 -4.33 4.60
N ARG A 254 6.16 -4.74 5.80
CA ARG A 254 7.59 -4.72 6.16
C ARG A 254 8.06 -6.03 6.79
N ASN A 255 9.28 -6.43 6.46
CA ASN A 255 9.99 -7.56 7.05
C ASN A 255 10.42 -7.31 8.50
N GLN A 256 10.62 -6.05 8.90
CA GLN A 256 10.86 -5.71 10.30
C GLN A 256 9.57 -5.90 11.14
N PRO A 257 9.66 -6.49 12.35
CA PRO A 257 8.48 -6.77 13.16
C PRO A 257 7.87 -5.52 13.79
N ARG A 258 8.68 -4.50 14.10
CA ARG A 258 8.24 -3.28 14.78
C ARG A 258 8.84 -2.05 14.13
N THR A 259 8.02 -1.04 13.89
CA THR A 259 8.46 0.26 13.39
C THR A 259 7.90 1.39 14.23
N PHE A 260 8.70 2.42 14.42
CA PHE A 260 8.36 3.62 15.18
C PHE A 260 8.88 4.84 14.43
N ASN A 261 7.98 5.71 13.98
CA ASN A 261 8.36 6.96 13.33
C ASN A 261 7.68 8.13 14.02
N TYR A 262 8.41 9.21 14.22
CA TYR A 262 7.88 10.45 14.73
C TYR A 262 8.50 11.62 13.98
N SER A 263 7.75 12.70 13.82
CA SER A 263 8.27 13.97 13.34
C SER A 263 7.66 15.11 14.13
N ILE A 264 8.47 16.13 14.38
CA ILE A 264 8.09 17.34 15.11
C ILE A 264 8.52 18.50 14.22
N GLY A 265 7.62 19.46 14.03
CA GLY A 265 7.88 20.65 13.25
C GLY A 265 7.03 21.81 13.71
N GLY A 266 7.13 22.91 12.97
CA GLY A 266 6.25 24.04 13.19
C GLY A 266 6.29 25.01 12.03
N VAL A 267 5.18 25.71 11.85
CA VAL A 267 5.03 26.78 10.86
C VAL A 267 5.07 28.10 11.61
N TRP A 268 6.02 28.97 11.27
CA TRP A 268 6.04 30.34 11.77
C TRP A 268 5.46 31.29 10.73
N ARG A 269 4.50 32.12 11.14
CA ARG A 269 3.90 33.15 10.27
C ARG A 269 4.38 34.55 10.71
N PRO A 270 5.18 35.27 9.90
CA PRO A 270 5.50 36.66 10.20
C PRO A 270 4.21 37.51 10.15
N LYS A 271 4.05 38.44 11.10
CA LYS A 271 2.87 39.32 11.17
C LYS A 271 2.71 40.13 9.89
N TYR A 272 1.52 40.06 9.29
CA TYR A 272 1.00 41.13 8.43
C TYR A 272 0.13 42.04 9.29
N PHE A 273 0.30 43.36 9.14
CA PHE A 273 -0.30 44.39 10.00
C PHE A 273 -1.83 44.37 9.98
N THR A 274 -2.45 43.58 10.87
CA THR A 274 -3.83 43.82 11.32
C THR A 274 -3.97 43.34 12.77
N ARG A 275 -4.55 44.16 13.64
CA ARG A 275 -4.90 43.75 15.02
C ARG A 275 -5.92 42.61 14.97
N SER A 276 -5.55 41.42 15.42
CA SER A 276 -6.48 40.34 15.75
C SER A 276 -6.14 39.85 17.16
N ASP A 277 -7.02 40.16 18.12
CA ASP A 277 -6.86 39.82 19.53
C ASP A 277 -7.53 38.47 19.82
N ASN A 278 -6.84 37.36 19.53
CA ASN A 278 -7.32 36.01 19.85
C ASN A 278 -6.27 35.20 20.65
N TYR A 279 -5.89 35.71 21.83
CA TYR A 279 -4.87 35.11 22.71
C TYR A 279 -5.24 33.74 23.30
N LEU A 280 -6.52 33.37 23.34
CA LEU A 280 -6.98 32.10 23.95
C LEU A 280 -6.91 30.90 22.98
N ARG A 281 -6.53 31.12 21.71
CA ARG A 281 -6.64 30.11 20.65
C ARG A 281 -5.32 29.77 19.95
N GLU A 282 -4.27 30.56 20.14
CA GLU A 282 -2.89 30.27 19.71
C GLU A 282 -2.01 29.99 20.95
N PRO A 283 -1.71 28.72 21.30
CA PRO A 283 -0.92 28.42 22.49
C PRO A 283 0.52 29.00 22.40
N ILE A 284 1.03 29.16 21.17
CA ILE A 284 2.24 29.94 20.87
C ILE A 284 1.88 30.88 19.72
N LYS A 285 1.89 32.19 19.97
CA LYS A 285 1.51 33.18 18.95
C LYS A 285 2.34 33.05 17.69
N ASN A 286 1.68 33.06 16.53
CA ASN A 286 2.30 32.97 15.21
C ASN A 286 3.12 31.69 14.94
N ILE A 287 3.12 30.71 15.85
CA ILE A 287 3.79 29.41 15.66
C ILE A 287 2.75 28.33 15.75
N GLY A 288 2.61 27.59 14.66
CA GLY A 288 1.76 26.44 14.55
C GLY A 288 2.57 25.15 14.69
N PRO A 289 2.50 24.42 15.81
CA PRO A 289 3.25 23.18 15.95
C PRO A 289 2.68 22.07 15.08
N SER A 290 3.56 21.20 14.61
CA SER A 290 3.22 19.96 13.91
C SER A 290 3.86 18.76 14.61
N LEU A 291 3.09 17.71 14.81
CA LEU A 291 3.49 16.45 15.42
C LEU A 291 2.91 15.32 14.59
N ASN A 292 3.75 14.39 14.18
CA ASN A 292 3.33 13.14 13.57
C ASN A 292 3.95 11.98 14.33
N PHE A 293 3.18 10.94 14.50
CA PHE A 293 3.55 9.73 15.18
C PHE A 293 2.95 8.53 14.45
N SER A 294 3.75 7.49 14.26
CA SER A 294 3.30 6.21 13.73
C SER A 294 4.02 5.07 14.41
N TYR A 295 3.27 4.03 14.74
CA TYR A 295 3.76 2.80 15.33
C TYR A 295 3.13 1.63 14.58
N ALA A 296 3.91 0.60 14.29
CA ALA A 296 3.37 -0.66 13.77
C ALA A 296 4.12 -1.84 14.38
N ASP A 297 3.40 -2.92 14.68
CA ASP A 297 3.95 -4.15 15.24
C ASP A 297 3.20 -5.38 14.75
N ARG A 298 3.90 -6.52 14.67
CA ARG A 298 3.31 -7.84 14.40
C ARG A 298 3.43 -8.70 15.65
N LEU A 299 2.30 -8.92 16.30
CA LEU A 299 2.17 -9.60 17.57
C LEU A 299 2.03 -11.13 17.43
N GLY A 300 2.42 -11.83 18.50
CA GLY A 300 2.35 -13.28 18.63
C GLY A 300 3.59 -14.01 18.09
N ALA A 301 3.80 -15.24 18.55
CA ALA A 301 4.95 -16.07 18.12
C ALA A 301 4.96 -16.31 16.60
N ALA A 302 3.77 -16.43 16.00
CA ALA A 302 3.60 -16.59 14.56
C ALA A 302 3.47 -15.26 13.79
N ARG A 303 3.51 -14.10 14.47
CA ARG A 303 3.38 -12.76 13.88
C ARG A 303 2.17 -12.61 12.95
N ARG A 304 1.02 -13.17 13.33
CA ARG A 304 -0.22 -13.19 12.53
C ARG A 304 -1.17 -12.04 12.83
N VAL A 305 -0.92 -11.28 13.90
CA VAL A 305 -1.75 -10.14 14.30
C VAL A 305 -0.93 -8.87 14.08
N GLY A 306 -1.32 -8.02 13.15
CA GLY A 306 -0.71 -6.73 12.88
C GLY A 306 -1.48 -5.60 13.56
N ILE A 307 -0.79 -4.69 14.22
CA ILE A 307 -1.36 -3.44 14.73
C ILE A 307 -0.61 -2.28 14.12
N SER A 308 -1.31 -1.29 13.59
CA SER A 308 -0.75 0.01 13.26
C SER A 308 -1.52 1.14 13.95
N LEU A 309 -0.79 2.09 14.53
CA LEU A 309 -1.31 3.25 15.22
C LEU A 309 -0.68 4.50 14.62
N ASN A 310 -1.49 5.54 14.47
CA ASN A 310 -1.02 6.84 14.02
C ASN A 310 -1.71 7.97 14.78
N PHE A 311 -0.96 9.05 14.95
CA PHE A 311 -1.43 10.29 15.55
C PHE A 311 -0.78 11.44 14.79
N THR A 312 -1.59 12.42 14.41
CA THR A 312 -1.13 13.64 13.76
C THR A 312 -1.82 14.82 14.39
N TYR A 313 -1.03 15.87 14.59
CA TYR A 313 -1.50 17.16 15.05
C TYR A 313 -0.79 18.21 14.21
N HIS A 314 -1.56 19.00 13.48
CA HIS A 314 -1.06 20.16 12.77
C HIS A 314 -1.89 21.36 13.16
N SER A 315 -1.26 22.40 13.69
CA SER A 315 -1.91 23.69 13.89
C SER A 315 -1.27 24.68 12.94
N GLN A 316 -2.07 25.38 12.15
CA GLN A 316 -1.62 26.50 11.35
C GLN A 316 -2.16 27.81 11.97
N PRO A 317 -1.30 28.81 12.26
CA PRO A 317 -1.76 30.09 12.79
C PRO A 317 -2.69 30.75 11.76
N GLY A 318 -3.82 31.27 12.22
CA GLY A 318 -4.92 31.73 11.37
C GLY A 318 -4.54 32.94 10.50
N GLY A 319 -5.14 33.02 9.31
CA GLY A 319 -4.98 34.16 8.41
C GLY A 319 -5.60 33.89 7.04
N ASP A 320 -6.91 34.12 6.91
CA ASP A 320 -7.62 34.06 5.63
C ASP A 320 -7.35 35.35 4.83
N THR A 321 -6.14 35.55 4.33
CA THR A 321 -5.87 36.62 3.35
C THR A 321 -5.69 35.99 1.98
N ALA A 322 -6.70 36.08 1.11
CA ALA A 322 -6.65 35.56 -0.25
C ALA A 322 -6.37 36.70 -1.25
N ALA A 323 -5.16 36.77 -1.80
CA ALA A 323 -4.87 37.65 -2.92
C ALA A 323 -5.17 36.91 -4.24
N LEU A 324 -6.29 37.25 -4.90
CA LEU A 324 -6.64 36.68 -6.20
C LEU A 324 -6.17 37.64 -7.31
N ALA A 325 -5.16 37.25 -8.08
CA ALA A 325 -4.75 37.94 -9.29
C ALA A 325 -5.41 37.26 -10.49
N ASN A 326 -6.37 37.93 -11.14
CA ASN A 326 -7.05 37.38 -12.31
C ASN A 326 -6.48 38.01 -13.59
N TYR A 327 -6.17 37.16 -14.58
CA TYR A 327 -5.79 37.60 -15.92
C TYR A 327 -7.04 37.61 -16.80
N GLN A 328 -7.46 38.79 -17.25
CA GLN A 328 -8.62 38.92 -18.13
C GLN A 328 -8.16 39.50 -19.47
N GLN A 329 -8.29 38.70 -20.54
CA GLN A 329 -7.99 39.19 -21.89
C GLN A 329 -9.10 40.14 -22.34
N ALA A 330 -8.75 41.38 -22.65
CA ALA A 330 -9.64 42.34 -23.30
C ALA A 330 -9.19 42.59 -24.75
N LEU A 331 -10.15 42.87 -25.64
CA LEU A 331 -9.91 42.99 -27.10
C LEU A 331 -9.07 44.21 -27.53
N VAL A 332 -8.82 45.17 -26.63
CA VAL A 332 -8.18 46.45 -27.01
C VAL A 332 -6.79 46.60 -26.38
N GLU A 333 -6.59 46.22 -25.11
CA GLU A 333 -5.29 46.16 -24.44
C GLU A 333 -5.41 45.28 -23.17
N PRO A 334 -4.42 44.41 -22.85
CA PRO A 334 -4.45 43.61 -21.64
C PRO A 334 -4.19 44.51 -20.41
N TYR A 335 -5.14 44.55 -19.47
CA TYR A 335 -4.95 45.20 -18.17
C TYR A 335 -4.99 44.16 -17.04
N TYR A 336 -4.13 44.33 -16.05
CA TYR A 336 -4.10 43.48 -14.86
C TYR A 336 -5.20 43.92 -13.89
N VAL A 337 -6.19 43.07 -13.64
CA VAL A 337 -7.16 43.28 -12.55
C VAL A 337 -6.67 42.51 -11.33
N GLN A 338 -6.02 43.23 -10.40
CA GLN A 338 -5.65 42.67 -9.11
C GLN A 338 -6.78 42.91 -8.11
N ASN A 339 -7.63 41.90 -7.91
CA ASN A 339 -8.66 41.95 -6.87
C ASN A 339 -8.08 41.39 -5.55
N VAL A 340 -7.60 42.30 -4.71
CA VAL A 340 -7.18 41.94 -3.35
C VAL A 340 -8.43 41.86 -2.47
N THR A 341 -8.92 40.64 -2.24
CA THR A 341 -9.95 40.41 -1.24
C THR A 341 -9.25 40.20 0.10
N VAL A 342 -9.44 41.11 1.04
CA VAL A 342 -8.95 40.93 2.42
C VAL A 342 -10.15 40.56 3.28
N PRO A 343 -10.46 39.27 3.50
CA PRO A 343 -11.33 38.88 4.59
C PRO A 343 -10.81 39.51 5.88
N ARG A 344 -11.70 40.04 6.73
CA ARG A 344 -11.29 40.46 8.08
C ARG A 344 -10.57 39.28 8.75
N PRO A 345 -9.42 39.48 9.41
CA PRO A 345 -8.70 38.42 10.10
C PRO A 345 -9.49 37.99 11.35
N ALA A 346 -10.46 37.12 11.14
CA ALA A 346 -11.31 36.53 12.16
C ALA A 346 -11.23 34.98 12.15
N GLY A 347 -10.25 34.40 11.45
CA GLY A 347 -10.04 32.96 11.45
C GLY A 347 -9.29 32.51 12.69
N ALA A 348 -9.89 31.62 13.48
CA ALA A 348 -9.15 30.83 14.47
C ALA A 348 -8.02 30.03 13.77
N PRO A 349 -6.93 29.66 14.47
CA PRO A 349 -5.95 28.75 13.90
C PRO A 349 -6.61 27.48 13.39
N ARG A 350 -6.24 27.06 12.18
CA ARG A 350 -6.75 25.82 11.59
C ARG A 350 -5.96 24.69 12.22
N THR A 351 -6.62 23.93 13.09
CA THR A 351 -6.02 22.77 13.76
C THR A 351 -6.60 21.51 13.15
N ARG A 352 -5.73 20.65 12.62
CA ARG A 352 -6.06 19.28 12.21
C ARG A 352 -5.50 18.32 13.23
N LEU A 353 -6.36 17.44 13.69
CA LEU A 353 -5.99 16.30 14.51
C LEU A 353 -6.52 15.07 13.81
N ALA A 354 -5.66 14.10 13.53
CA ALA A 354 -6.08 12.81 13.02
C ALA A 354 -5.46 11.69 13.85
N THR A 355 -6.27 10.66 14.09
CA THR A 355 -5.86 9.44 14.77
C THR A 355 -6.38 8.27 13.99
N GLY A 356 -5.60 7.21 13.95
CA GLY A 356 -5.97 6.00 13.23
C GLY A 356 -5.38 4.79 13.92
N ALA A 357 -6.17 3.73 13.92
CA ALA A 357 -5.76 2.42 14.36
C ALA A 357 -6.19 1.41 13.29
N LYS A 358 -5.28 0.53 12.90
CA LYS A 358 -5.57 -0.61 12.04
C LYS A 358 -5.21 -1.88 12.77
N LEU A 359 -6.12 -2.86 12.71
CA LEU A 359 -5.90 -4.21 13.19
C LEU A 359 -6.03 -5.14 11.99
N GLU A 360 -5.01 -5.96 11.76
CA GLU A 360 -4.94 -6.87 10.63
C GLU A 360 -4.64 -8.28 11.13
N PHE A 361 -5.24 -9.30 10.51
CA PHE A 361 -5.08 -10.70 10.91
C PHE A 361 -4.77 -11.59 9.71
N LYS A 362 -3.93 -12.60 9.92
CA LYS A 362 -3.56 -13.64 8.95
C LYS A 362 -4.13 -15.02 9.26
#